data_AF-A0A0U5ALK2-F1
#
_entry.id   AF-A0A0U5ALK2-F1
#
_cell.length_a   1.000
_cell.length_b   1.000
_cell.length_c   1.000
_cell.angle_alpha   90.00
_cell.angle_beta   90.00
_cell.angle_gamma   90.00
#
_symmetry.space_group_name_H-M   'P 1'
#
loop_
_entity.id
_entity.type
_entity.pdbx_description
1 polymer ?
#
loop_
_entity_poly.entity_id
_entity_poly.type
_entity_poly.pdbx_seq_one_letter_code
_entity_poly.pdbx_strand_id
1 'polypeptide(L)'
;MLKRIFYFYVLFLFFAFIPLLAQNKIDLNKATLEELKKVPGIGEVIAKNIIEYREKEGPFKNIEDLKKIKGIGEKKLELLRNYLTVGDTVGTSNPSDTLPFNETYPKERQIYYYKDEKGILHYTQFPETVPEKYRKTLRPLR
;
A
#
# COMPACT_ATOMS: atom_id res chain seq x y z
N MET A 1 -26.31 18.05 -41.84
CA MET A 1 -25.14 18.55 -41.08
C MET A 1 -25.19 18.23 -39.58
N LEU A 2 -26.37 18.05 -38.97
CA LEU A 2 -26.53 17.84 -37.52
C LEU A 2 -25.94 16.51 -36.97
N LYS A 3 -25.90 15.44 -37.77
CA LYS A 3 -25.34 14.14 -37.35
C LYS A 3 -23.82 14.17 -37.10
N ARG A 4 -23.06 15.00 -37.81
CA ARG A 4 -21.59 15.13 -37.62
C ARG A 4 -21.24 15.85 -36.30
N ILE A 5 -22.08 16.79 -35.89
CA ILE A 5 -21.93 17.51 -34.61
C ILE A 5 -22.27 16.58 -33.44
N PHE A 6 -23.30 15.74 -33.58
CA PHE A 6 -23.64 14.73 -32.58
C PHE A 6 -22.51 13.71 -32.36
N TYR A 7 -21.85 13.24 -33.43
CA TYR A 7 -20.68 12.36 -33.31
C TYR A 7 -19.47 13.03 -32.67
N PHE A 8 -19.26 14.34 -32.89
CA PHE A 8 -18.24 15.11 -32.17
C PHE A 8 -18.52 15.15 -30.67
N TYR A 9 -19.79 15.34 -30.27
CA TYR A 9 -20.19 15.31 -28.86
C TYR A 9 -20.16 13.91 -28.24
N VAL A 10 -20.51 12.85 -28.98
CA VAL A 10 -20.43 11.45 -28.51
C VAL A 10 -18.97 10.98 -28.39
N LEU A 11 -18.07 11.45 -29.27
CA LEU A 11 -16.62 11.21 -29.18
C LEU A 11 -15.97 12.02 -28.05
N PHE A 12 -16.47 13.23 -27.77
CA PHE A 12 -16.04 14.08 -26.65
C PHE A 12 -16.54 13.55 -25.30
N LEU A 13 -17.72 12.95 -25.23
CA LEU A 13 -18.24 12.26 -24.04
C LEU A 13 -17.55 10.91 -23.76
N PHE A 14 -16.93 10.27 -24.76
CA PHE A 14 -16.08 9.09 -24.55
C PHE A 14 -14.67 9.45 -24.04
N PHE A 15 -14.17 10.65 -24.35
CA PHE A 15 -12.90 11.16 -23.84
C PHE A 15 -13.03 11.92 -22.51
N ALA A 16 -14.26 12.29 -22.10
CA ALA A 16 -14.50 12.92 -20.79
C ALA A 16 -14.52 11.91 -19.63
N PHE A 17 -14.44 10.61 -19.91
CA PHE A 17 -14.25 9.54 -18.93
C PHE A 17 -12.85 8.90 -19.09
N ILE A 18 -11.80 9.72 -19.25
CA ILE A 18 -10.43 9.26 -19.00
C ILE A 18 -10.37 8.93 -17.50
N PRO A 19 -10.24 7.66 -17.09
CA PRO A 19 -10.07 7.35 -15.69
C PRO A 19 -8.77 8.04 -15.26
N LEU A 20 -8.90 8.91 -14.25
CA LEU A 20 -7.81 9.58 -13.56
C LEU A 20 -6.72 8.53 -13.29
N LEU A 21 -5.60 8.66 -14.00
CA LEU A 21 -4.53 7.66 -14.10
C LEU A 21 -3.76 7.51 -12.78
N ALA A 22 -4.44 7.08 -11.73
CA ALA A 22 -3.81 6.50 -10.55
C ALA A 22 -3.39 5.07 -10.93
N GLN A 23 -2.24 4.95 -11.58
CA GLN A 23 -1.60 3.65 -11.77
C GLN A 23 -1.17 3.14 -10.39
N ASN A 24 -2.07 2.41 -9.74
CA ASN A 24 -1.79 1.75 -8.47
C ASN A 24 -0.68 0.73 -8.69
N LYS A 25 0.52 1.04 -8.21
CA LYS A 25 1.65 0.11 -8.24
C LYS A 25 1.32 -1.10 -7.38
N ILE A 26 1.77 -2.26 -7.84
CA ILE A 26 1.55 -3.54 -7.17
C ILE A 26 2.66 -3.72 -6.13
N ASP A 27 2.29 -3.92 -4.87
CA ASP A 27 3.22 -4.13 -3.77
C ASP A 27 3.80 -5.55 -3.78
N LEU A 28 5.11 -5.67 -3.98
CA LEU A 28 5.84 -6.94 -4.04
C LEU A 28 5.66 -7.81 -2.79
N ASN A 29 5.47 -7.19 -1.63
CA ASN A 29 5.35 -7.92 -0.36
C ASN A 29 3.92 -8.42 -0.11
N LYS A 30 2.92 -7.90 -0.82
CA LYS A 30 1.50 -8.23 -0.61
C LYS A 30 0.85 -8.89 -1.83
N ALA A 31 1.40 -8.68 -3.02
CA ALA A 31 0.80 -9.11 -4.27
C ALA A 31 0.64 -10.63 -4.36
N THR A 32 -0.48 -11.04 -4.93
CA THR A 32 -0.76 -12.42 -5.32
C THR A 32 -0.06 -12.77 -6.63
N LEU A 33 0.02 -14.07 -6.94
CA LEU A 33 0.57 -14.55 -8.21
C LEU A 33 -0.13 -13.93 -9.42
N GLU A 34 -1.47 -13.87 -9.37
CA GLU A 34 -2.29 -13.33 -10.46
C GLU A 34 -2.13 -11.81 -10.62
N GLU A 35 -1.90 -11.08 -9.53
CA GLU A 35 -1.59 -9.64 -9.60
C GLU A 35 -0.21 -9.40 -10.20
N LEU A 36 0.81 -10.15 -9.80
CA LEU A 36 2.15 -10.04 -10.38
C LEU A 36 2.16 -10.34 -11.88
N LYS A 37 1.37 -11.32 -12.34
CA LYS A 37 1.23 -11.66 -13.77
C LYS A 37 0.59 -10.56 -14.62
N LYS A 38 -0.12 -9.59 -14.01
CA LYS A 38 -0.67 -8.42 -14.73
C LYS A 38 0.41 -7.40 -15.07
N VAL A 39 1.61 -7.51 -14.48
CA VAL A 39 2.69 -6.57 -14.72
C VAL A 39 3.38 -6.90 -16.05
N PRO A 40 3.50 -5.94 -16.98
CA PRO A 40 4.21 -6.15 -18.23
C PRO A 40 5.64 -6.66 -18.00
N GLY A 41 5.96 -7.79 -18.62
CA GLY A 41 7.26 -8.45 -18.47
C GLY A 41 7.35 -9.43 -17.30
N ILE A 42 6.36 -9.53 -16.42
CA ILE A 42 6.29 -10.58 -15.38
C ILE A 42 5.37 -11.69 -15.87
N GLY A 43 5.98 -12.79 -16.34
CA GLY A 43 5.28 -14.04 -16.61
C GLY A 43 5.18 -14.92 -15.35
N GLU A 44 4.48 -16.05 -15.47
CA GLU A 44 4.23 -16.98 -14.36
C GLU A 44 5.51 -17.42 -13.63
N VAL A 45 6.58 -17.73 -14.37
CA VAL A 45 7.86 -18.16 -13.79
C VAL A 45 8.46 -17.08 -12.89
N ILE A 46 8.45 -15.82 -13.34
CA ILE A 46 9.02 -14.71 -12.58
C ILE A 46 8.15 -14.38 -11.38
N ALA A 47 6.82 -14.40 -11.56
CA ALA A 47 5.88 -14.20 -10.46
C ALA A 47 6.07 -15.24 -9.34
N LYS A 48 6.24 -16.53 -9.71
CA LYS A 48 6.56 -17.60 -8.74
C LYS A 48 7.89 -17.33 -8.03
N ASN A 49 8.94 -16.97 -8.77
CA ASN A 49 10.25 -16.68 -8.16
C ASN A 49 10.19 -15.49 -7.19
N ILE A 50 9.37 -14.47 -7.46
CA ILE A 50 9.17 -13.32 -6.56
C ILE A 50 8.53 -13.77 -5.24
N ILE A 51 7.50 -14.61 -5.32
CA ILE A 51 6.81 -15.16 -4.14
C ILE A 51 7.76 -16.04 -3.34
N GLU A 52 8.46 -16.95 -4.02
CA GLU A 52 9.43 -17.85 -3.39
C GLU A 52 10.57 -17.07 -2.70
N TYR A 53 11.07 -16.00 -3.33
CA TYR A 53 12.08 -15.15 -2.73
C TYR A 53 11.58 -14.52 -1.42
N ARG A 54 10.38 -13.93 -1.38
CA ARG A 54 9.89 -13.31 -0.14
C ARG A 54 9.54 -14.32 0.95
N GLU A 55 9.24 -15.56 0.59
CA GLU A 55 9.02 -16.66 1.53
C GLU A 55 10.33 -17.21 2.13
N LYS A 56 11.41 -17.26 1.34
CA LYS A 56 12.71 -17.82 1.76
C LYS A 56 13.66 -16.79 2.37
N GLU A 57 13.81 -15.66 1.70
CA GLU A 57 14.78 -14.61 2.05
C GLU A 57 14.14 -13.49 2.90
N GLY A 58 12.81 -13.52 3.04
CA GLY A 58 12.03 -12.49 3.72
C GLY A 58 11.60 -11.34 2.78
N PRO A 59 10.90 -10.33 3.31
CA PRO A 59 10.29 -9.29 2.49
C PRO A 59 11.32 -8.51 1.68
N PHE A 60 10.91 -8.07 0.49
CA PHE A 60 11.66 -7.09 -0.29
C PHE A 60 11.82 -5.82 0.55
N LYS A 61 13.02 -5.23 0.55
CA LYS A 61 13.32 -3.98 1.26
C LYS A 61 13.33 -2.79 0.32
N ASN A 62 13.69 -3.04 -0.93
CA ASN A 62 13.72 -2.05 -1.99
C ASN A 62 13.41 -2.73 -3.32
N ILE A 63 13.21 -1.95 -4.38
CA ILE A 63 12.86 -2.52 -5.68
C ILE A 63 14.09 -3.15 -6.38
N GLU A 64 15.29 -2.72 -6.02
CA GLU A 64 16.57 -3.22 -6.52
C GLU A 64 16.78 -4.70 -6.16
N ASP A 65 16.21 -5.16 -5.05
CA ASP A 65 16.19 -6.56 -4.64
C ASP A 65 15.60 -7.48 -5.73
N LEU A 66 14.75 -6.97 -6.64
CA LEU A 66 14.28 -7.73 -7.80
C LEU A 66 15.41 -8.21 -8.72
N LYS A 67 16.60 -7.58 -8.72
CA LYS A 67 17.76 -8.09 -9.50
C LYS A 67 18.23 -9.46 -9.01
N LYS A 68 17.88 -9.87 -7.79
CA LYS A 68 18.17 -11.20 -7.25
C LYS A 68 17.28 -12.27 -7.86
N ILE A 69 16.18 -11.89 -8.50
CA ILE A 69 15.25 -12.80 -9.16
C ILE A 69 15.78 -13.18 -10.54
N LYS A 70 15.96 -14.49 -10.77
CA LYS A 70 16.37 -15.02 -12.07
C LYS A 70 15.40 -14.55 -13.17
N GLY A 71 15.95 -13.92 -14.20
CA GLY A 71 15.18 -13.37 -15.33
C GLY A 71 14.79 -11.89 -15.19
N ILE A 72 15.27 -11.19 -14.15
CA ILE A 72 15.18 -9.74 -14.01
C ILE A 72 16.58 -9.12 -14.07
N GLY A 73 16.94 -8.60 -15.24
CA GLY A 73 18.15 -7.78 -15.45
C GLY A 73 17.84 -6.27 -15.34
N GLU A 74 18.86 -5.44 -15.53
CA GLU A 74 18.76 -3.97 -15.33
C GLU A 74 17.68 -3.31 -16.19
N LYS A 75 17.68 -3.60 -17.49
CA LYS A 75 16.67 -3.08 -18.43
C LYS A 75 15.25 -3.44 -18.00
N LYS A 76 15.07 -4.64 -17.44
CA LYS A 76 13.76 -5.11 -17.01
C LYS A 76 13.35 -4.45 -15.71
N LEU A 77 14.27 -4.34 -14.75
CA LEU A 77 14.05 -3.64 -13.50
C LEU A 77 13.56 -2.20 -13.75
N GLU A 78 14.19 -1.48 -14.69
CA GLU A 78 13.82 -0.11 -15.03
C GLU A 78 12.36 0.01 -15.47
N LEU A 79 11.88 -0.91 -16.32
CA LEU A 79 10.47 -0.99 -16.70
C LEU A 79 9.57 -1.30 -15.50
N LEU A 80 9.97 -2.26 -14.66
CA LEU A 80 9.19 -2.72 -13.51
C LEU A 80 8.99 -1.66 -12.43
N ARG A 81 9.89 -0.67 -12.31
CA ARG A 81 9.77 0.45 -11.35
C ARG A 81 8.49 1.26 -11.53
N ASN A 82 7.91 1.28 -12.73
CA ASN A 82 6.67 1.99 -13.00
C ASN A 82 5.44 1.23 -12.50
N TYR A 83 5.55 -0.09 -12.31
CA TYR A 83 4.43 -0.97 -11.97
C TYR A 83 4.49 -1.54 -10.56
N LEU A 84 5.67 -1.59 -9.94
CA LEU A 84 5.91 -2.29 -8.69
C LEU A 84 6.37 -1.34 -7.57
N THR A 85 6.06 -1.71 -6.33
CA THR A 85 6.50 -1.02 -5.12
C THR A 85 6.80 -2.02 -4.00
N VAL A 86 7.41 -1.55 -2.92
CA VAL A 86 7.71 -2.32 -1.70
C VAL A 86 7.19 -1.49 -0.52
N GLY A 87 6.06 -1.88 0.08
CA GLY A 87 5.54 -1.32 1.35
C GLY A 87 5.47 0.22 1.49
N ASP A 88 4.25 0.76 1.46
CA ASP A 88 3.83 2.10 1.88
C ASP A 88 4.70 3.29 1.44
N THR A 89 4.51 3.71 0.18
CA THR A 89 4.15 5.12 -0.01
C THR A 89 2.63 5.23 0.12
N VAL A 90 2.11 5.30 1.36
CA VAL A 90 0.89 6.08 1.57
C VAL A 90 1.18 7.44 0.96
N GLY A 91 0.36 7.85 0.00
CA GLY A 91 0.67 8.96 -0.92
C GLY A 91 1.38 10.13 -0.26
N THR A 92 2.64 10.36 -0.62
CA THR A 92 3.33 11.61 -0.31
C THR A 92 4.38 11.92 -1.39
N SER A 93 3.90 12.35 -2.56
CA SER A 93 4.61 13.39 -3.32
C SER A 93 3.68 14.40 -4.01
N ASN A 94 2.42 14.54 -3.55
CA ASN A 94 1.75 15.85 -3.55
C ASN A 94 0.61 15.92 -2.51
N PRO A 95 0.71 16.77 -1.46
CA PRO A 95 -0.34 16.98 -0.44
C PRO A 95 -1.58 17.81 -0.84
N SER A 96 -1.91 18.01 -2.12
CA SER A 96 -2.87 19.07 -2.50
C SER A 96 -4.20 18.65 -3.16
N ASP A 97 -4.46 17.41 -3.53
CA ASP A 97 -5.67 17.08 -4.32
C ASP A 97 -6.56 15.98 -3.68
N THR A 98 -7.25 16.38 -2.61
CA THR A 98 -8.64 16.07 -2.15
C THR A 98 -9.35 14.82 -2.73
N LEU A 99 -9.83 13.85 -1.93
CA LEU A 99 -11.09 13.88 -1.15
C LEU A 99 -11.11 12.83 0.01
N PRO A 100 -11.92 13.08 1.05
CA PRO A 100 -11.47 13.49 2.37
C PRO A 100 -10.72 12.38 3.11
N PHE A 101 -9.48 12.65 3.50
CA PHE A 101 -8.94 12.06 4.71
C PHE A 101 -9.78 12.61 5.86
N ASN A 102 -10.80 11.88 6.29
CA ASN A 102 -11.48 12.24 7.53
C ASN A 102 -10.40 12.18 8.62
N GLU A 103 -9.99 13.35 9.13
CA GLU A 103 -8.96 13.59 10.14
C GLU A 103 -9.23 12.89 11.49
N THR A 104 -10.22 12.00 11.55
CA THR A 104 -10.63 11.23 12.74
C THR A 104 -9.84 9.93 12.93
N TYR A 105 -8.68 9.77 12.30
CA TYR A 105 -7.72 8.73 12.68
C TYR A 105 -6.45 9.40 13.18
N PRO A 106 -6.16 9.38 14.50
CA PRO A 106 -4.98 10.03 15.03
C PRO A 106 -3.73 9.36 14.45
N LYS A 107 -2.88 10.18 13.83
CA LYS A 107 -1.60 9.79 13.21
C LYS A 107 -0.61 9.12 14.19
N GLU A 108 -0.89 9.18 15.49
CA GLU A 108 -0.06 8.62 16.54
C GLU A 108 -0.89 7.55 17.28
N ARG A 109 -0.57 6.28 17.07
CA ARG A 109 -1.07 5.21 17.95
C ARG A 109 -0.39 5.36 19.31
N GLN A 110 -0.90 6.26 20.14
CA GLN A 110 -0.43 6.49 21.50
C GLN A 110 -0.58 5.19 22.29
N ILE A 111 0.54 4.59 22.70
CA ILE A 111 0.54 3.39 23.54
C ILE A 111 0.28 3.84 24.98
N TYR A 112 -0.62 3.17 25.67
CA TYR A 112 -0.90 3.36 27.09
C TYR A 112 -0.37 2.18 27.88
N TYR A 113 -0.09 2.40 29.16
CA TYR A 113 0.19 1.34 30.10
C TYR A 113 -0.57 1.50 31.43
N TYR A 114 -0.84 0.38 32.10
CA TYR A 114 -1.37 0.34 33.47
C TYR A 114 -0.67 -0.73 34.31
N LYS A 115 -0.73 -0.59 35.63
CA LYS A 115 -0.16 -1.56 36.58
C LYS A 115 -1.27 -2.34 37.26
N ASP A 116 -1.19 -3.66 37.27
CA ASP A 116 -2.18 -4.51 37.95
C ASP A 116 -1.88 -4.66 39.46
N GLU A 117 -2.73 -5.43 40.16
CA GLU A 117 -2.61 -5.70 41.61
C GLU A 117 -1.31 -6.43 41.99
N LYS A 118 -0.73 -7.19 41.06
CA LYS A 118 0.55 -7.89 41.26
C LYS A 118 1.74 -7.01 40.92
N GLY A 119 1.48 -5.79 40.45
CA GLY A 119 2.49 -4.84 40.06
C GLY A 119 3.04 -5.02 38.64
N ILE A 120 2.37 -5.80 37.80
CA ILE A 120 2.79 -6.05 36.42
C ILE A 120 2.31 -4.90 35.53
N LEU A 121 3.16 -4.46 34.60
CA LEU A 121 2.83 -3.45 33.59
C LEU A 121 2.17 -4.11 32.38
N HIS A 122 1.00 -3.61 32.00
CA HIS A 122 0.23 -4.01 30.81
C HIS A 122 0.21 -2.86 29.82
N TYR A 123 0.54 -3.12 28.56
CA TYR A 123 0.58 -2.11 27.49
C TYR A 123 -0.57 -2.34 26.51
N THR A 124 -1.21 -1.26 26.03
CA THR A 124 -2.34 -1.34 25.09
C THR A 124 -2.39 -0.12 24.16
N GLN A 125 -2.91 -0.34 22.95
CA GLN A 125 -3.29 0.72 22.01
C GLN A 125 -4.79 1.09 22.14
N PHE A 126 -5.54 0.33 22.93
CA PHE A 126 -6.99 0.41 23.08
C PHE A 126 -7.36 0.68 24.55
N PRO A 127 -7.21 1.93 25.06
CA PRO A 127 -7.47 2.26 26.46
C PRO A 127 -8.91 1.96 26.91
N GLU A 128 -9.86 1.89 25.98
CA GLU A 128 -11.26 1.53 26.20
C GLU A 128 -11.47 0.06 26.59
N THR A 129 -10.55 -0.83 26.17
CA THR A 129 -10.61 -2.27 26.48
C THR A 129 -10.04 -2.60 27.87
N VAL A 130 -9.44 -1.62 28.54
CA VAL A 130 -8.84 -1.79 29.87
C VAL A 130 -9.93 -1.99 30.92
N PRO A 131 -9.79 -2.98 31.82
CA PRO A 131 -10.73 -3.19 32.91
C PRO A 131 -10.94 -1.89 33.71
N GLU A 132 -12.19 -1.59 34.05
CA GLU A 132 -12.57 -0.30 34.64
C GLU A 132 -11.76 0.06 35.89
N LYS A 133 -11.44 -0.93 36.72
CA LYS A 133 -10.60 -0.77 37.92
C LYS A 133 -9.19 -0.20 37.63
N TYR A 134 -8.68 -0.36 36.41
CA TYR A 134 -7.36 0.14 36.00
C TYR A 134 -7.44 1.36 35.08
N ARG A 135 -8.63 1.78 34.63
CA ARG A 135 -8.78 2.90 33.69
C ARG A 135 -8.23 4.22 34.25
N LYS A 136 -8.32 4.44 35.57
CA LYS A 136 -7.77 5.63 36.25
C LYS A 136 -6.24 5.63 36.38
N THR A 137 -5.60 4.48 36.23
CA THR A 137 -4.14 4.33 36.33
C THR A 137 -3.45 4.32 34.98
N LEU A 138 -4.20 4.41 33.88
CA LEU A 138 -3.64 4.51 32.53
C LEU A 138 -2.72 5.71 32.41
N ARG A 139 -1.55 5.50 31.81
CA ARG A 139 -0.57 6.53 31.49
C ARG A 139 -0.12 6.38 30.04
N PRO A 140 0.06 7.47 29.29
CA PRO A 140 0.64 7.40 27.96
C PRO A 140 2.13 7.08 28.05
N LEU A 141 2.60 6.23 27.14
CA LEU A 141 4.01 5.98 26.91
C LEU A 141 4.56 7.17 26.11
N ARG A 142 5.51 7.90 26.70
CA ARG A 142 6.22 9.02 26.05
C ARG A 142 7.31 8.52 25.12
#